data_AF-A0A7Z9UC79-F1
#
_entry.id   AF-A0A7Z9UC79-F1
#
_cell.length_a   1.000
_cell.length_b   1.000
_cell.length_c   1.000
_cell.angle_alpha   90.00
_cell.angle_beta   90.00
_cell.angle_gamma   90.00
#
_symmetry.space_group_name_H-M   'P 1'
#
loop_
_entity.id
_entity.type
_entity.pdbx_description
1 polymer ?
#
loop_
_entity_poly.entity_id
_entity_poly.type
_entity_poly.pdbx_seq_one_letter_code
_entity_poly.pdbx_strand_id
1 'polypeptide(L)'
;AETLSRKSGISTLFVPQNCDGFVETTGKVALQKVLFPVSSNTNFQHALHRLLALIETFHLYDVEIRVFYVGKEKNFPSMGIPSDRRSLFRRVTKTGPVTSTIVDYCKAWRPDLVVMSTDGHNSLKDTLCGSATERVLHECGCPLLAVPSKPL
;
A
#
# COMPACT_ATOMS: atom_id res chain seq x y z
N ALA A 1 1.50 -15.44 -11.80
CA ALA A 1 2.20 -14.43 -10.96
C ALA A 1 1.90 -14.63 -9.47
N GLU A 2 0.63 -14.80 -9.11
CA GLU A 2 0.15 -14.96 -7.73
C GLU A 2 0.78 -16.13 -6.94
N THR A 3 1.16 -17.22 -7.61
CA THR A 3 1.78 -18.41 -6.99
C THR A 3 3.28 -18.26 -6.68
N LEU A 4 3.98 -17.22 -7.16
CA LEU A 4 5.40 -17.01 -6.85
C LEU A 4 5.62 -16.20 -5.56
N SER A 5 4.64 -15.38 -5.18
CA SER A 5 4.65 -14.64 -3.91
C SER A 5 4.57 -15.55 -2.67
N ARG A 6 4.04 -16.77 -2.83
CA ARG A 6 3.60 -17.67 -1.74
C ARG A 6 4.66 -18.06 -0.71
N LYS A 7 5.94 -18.10 -1.11
CA LYS A 7 7.00 -18.77 -0.33
C LYS A 7 8.19 -17.90 0.03
N SER A 8 8.27 -16.67 -0.45
CA SER A 8 9.57 -16.00 -0.49
C SER A 8 9.85 -15.02 0.65
N GLY A 9 8.84 -14.58 1.43
CA GLY A 9 9.04 -13.49 2.40
C GLY A 9 9.52 -12.17 1.79
N ILE A 10 9.43 -12.03 0.46
CA ILE A 10 9.86 -10.87 -0.30
C ILE A 10 8.62 -10.02 -0.63
N SER A 11 8.80 -8.70 -0.65
CA SER A 11 7.77 -7.77 -1.12
C SER A 11 7.38 -8.10 -2.56
N THR A 12 6.08 -8.17 -2.85
CA THR A 12 5.56 -8.51 -4.18
C THR A 12 4.85 -7.30 -4.78
N LEU A 13 5.31 -6.86 -5.94
CA LEU A 13 4.63 -5.85 -6.74
C LEU A 13 3.71 -6.53 -7.75
N PHE A 14 2.41 -6.27 -7.63
CA PHE A 14 1.41 -6.66 -8.61
C PHE A 14 1.12 -5.48 -9.53
N VAL A 15 1.18 -5.69 -10.84
CA VAL A 15 0.90 -4.66 -11.85
C VAL A 15 -0.28 -5.13 -12.69
N PRO A 16 -1.43 -4.41 -12.68
CA PRO A 16 -2.55 -4.70 -13.55
C PRO A 16 -2.18 -4.60 -15.03
N GLN A 17 -2.90 -5.32 -15.90
CA GLN A 17 -2.79 -5.10 -17.34
C GLN A 17 -3.34 -3.71 -17.68
N ASN A 18 -2.60 -2.92 -18.47
CA ASN A 18 -2.92 -1.54 -18.86
C ASN A 18 -2.94 -0.51 -17.72
N CYS A 19 -1.90 -0.49 -16.89
CA CYS A 19 -1.72 0.61 -15.93
C CYS A 19 -0.83 1.72 -16.50
N ASP A 20 -1.40 2.89 -16.75
CA ASP A 20 -0.65 4.11 -17.03
C ASP A 20 -0.09 4.71 -15.73
N GLY A 21 1.05 5.40 -15.80
CA GLY A 21 1.55 6.22 -14.69
C GLY A 21 2.27 5.48 -13.56
N PHE A 22 2.72 4.23 -13.76
CA PHE A 22 3.62 3.55 -12.82
C PHE A 22 5.07 3.57 -13.32
N VAL A 23 5.26 3.11 -14.56
CA VAL A 23 6.54 3.10 -15.26
C VAL A 23 6.30 3.64 -16.68
N GLU A 24 7.11 4.62 -17.08
CA GLU A 24 7.11 5.14 -18.45
C GLU A 24 7.66 4.10 -19.43
N THR A 25 7.41 4.26 -20.74
CA THR A 25 7.99 3.40 -21.80
C THR A 25 9.52 3.38 -21.80
N THR A 26 10.15 4.34 -21.11
CA THR A 26 11.59 4.46 -20.90
C THR A 26 12.13 3.57 -19.77
N GLY A 27 11.26 2.94 -18.98
CA GLY A 27 11.62 2.19 -17.78
C GLY A 27 11.74 3.05 -16.52
N LYS A 28 11.48 4.36 -16.62
CA LYS A 28 11.49 5.29 -15.48
C LYS A 28 10.23 5.12 -14.64
N VAL A 29 10.39 4.98 -13.32
CA VAL A 29 9.28 4.98 -12.37
C VAL A 29 8.73 6.40 -12.24
N ALA A 30 7.43 6.58 -12.49
CA ALA A 30 6.74 7.87 -12.43
C ALA A 30 5.63 7.81 -11.38
N LEU A 31 6.00 7.84 -10.11
CA LEU A 31 5.06 7.75 -8.98
C LEU A 31 4.85 9.11 -8.34
N GLN A 32 3.62 9.61 -8.32
CA GLN A 32 3.26 10.87 -7.65
C GLN A 32 2.25 10.66 -6.52
N LYS A 33 1.31 9.74 -6.67
CA LYS A 33 0.23 9.50 -5.70
C LYS A 33 0.34 8.09 -5.14
N VAL A 34 0.70 7.97 -3.87
CA VAL A 34 0.76 6.69 -3.17
C VAL A 34 -0.38 6.60 -2.16
N LEU A 35 -1.20 5.56 -2.27
CA LEU A 35 -2.16 5.22 -1.21
C LEU A 35 -1.51 4.23 -0.27
N PHE A 36 -1.50 4.54 1.03
CA PHE A 36 -0.97 3.66 2.06
C PHE A 36 -2.04 3.32 3.10
N PRO A 37 -2.89 2.31 2.86
CA PRO A 37 -3.88 1.87 3.83
C PRO A 37 -3.21 1.28 5.08
N VAL A 38 -3.65 1.72 6.26
CA VAL A 38 -3.14 1.24 7.55
C VAL A 38 -4.27 0.71 8.43
N SER A 39 -3.92 -0.22 9.30
CA SER A 39 -4.81 -0.81 10.31
C SER A 39 -4.12 -0.78 11.67
N SER A 40 -4.91 -0.66 12.75
CA SER A 40 -4.39 -0.71 14.12
C SER A 40 -3.86 -2.09 14.50
N ASN A 41 -4.25 -3.14 13.77
CA ASN A 41 -3.97 -4.53 14.11
C ASN A 41 -2.83 -5.14 13.28
N THR A 42 -2.23 -4.35 12.39
CA THR A 42 -1.21 -4.82 11.44
C THR A 42 0.07 -4.01 11.62
N ASN A 43 1.22 -4.69 11.71
CA ASN A 43 2.50 -4.01 11.72
C ASN A 43 2.83 -3.49 10.30
N PHE A 44 2.72 -2.17 10.13
CA PHE A 44 2.98 -1.49 8.86
C PHE A 44 4.38 -0.87 8.76
N GLN A 45 5.22 -0.99 9.81
CA GLN A 45 6.54 -0.38 9.84
C GLN A 45 7.45 -0.88 8.71
N HIS A 46 7.39 -2.18 8.40
CA HIS A 46 8.16 -2.74 7.29
C HIS A 46 7.69 -2.18 5.93
N ALA A 47 6.38 -2.03 5.73
CA ALA A 47 5.83 -1.44 4.50
C ALA A 47 6.20 0.05 4.36
N LEU A 48 6.16 0.80 5.46
CA LEU A 48 6.60 2.20 5.48
C LEU A 48 8.08 2.32 5.11
N HIS A 49 8.94 1.49 5.71
CA HIS A 49 10.37 1.46 5.41
C HIS A 49 10.63 1.16 3.92
N ARG A 50 9.92 0.18 3.34
CA ARG A 50 10.04 -0.16 1.91
C ARG A 50 9.57 0.97 0.99
N LEU A 51 8.48 1.66 1.35
CA LEU A 51 7.98 2.82 0.60
C LEU A 51 9.02 3.96 0.60
N LEU A 52 9.59 4.29 1.77
CA LEU A 52 10.63 5.31 1.87
C LEU A 52 11.88 4.94 1.05
N ALA A 53 12.34 3.69 1.15
CA ALA A 53 13.48 3.21 0.38
C ALA A 53 13.22 3.27 -1.14
N LEU A 54 11.98 3.00 -1.60
CA LEU A 54 11.60 3.12 -3.00
C LEU A 54 11.71 4.58 -3.47
N ILE A 55 11.16 5.52 -2.71
CA ILE A 55 11.22 6.96 -3.00
C ILE A 55 12.66 7.44 -3.13
N GLU A 56 13.53 7.02 -2.20
CA GLU A 56 14.95 7.35 -2.24
C GLU A 56 15.67 6.72 -3.44
N THR A 57 15.47 5.42 -3.66
CA THR A 57 16.15 4.68 -4.73
C THR A 57 15.83 5.25 -6.12
N PHE A 58 14.56 5.57 -6.36
CA PHE A 58 14.12 6.12 -7.66
C PHE A 58 14.17 7.65 -7.74
N HIS A 59 14.71 8.32 -6.71
CA HIS A 59 14.85 9.78 -6.69
C HIS A 59 13.52 10.49 -6.99
N LEU A 60 12.45 10.06 -6.31
CA LEU A 60 11.10 10.61 -6.51
C LEU A 60 10.92 11.85 -5.63
N TYR A 61 10.76 13.01 -6.26
CA TYR A 61 10.75 14.30 -5.55
C TYR A 61 9.36 14.91 -5.32
N ASP A 62 8.34 14.44 -6.04
CA ASP A 62 6.97 15.00 -5.99
C ASP A 62 5.95 13.90 -5.67
N VAL A 63 6.10 13.28 -4.50
CA VAL A 63 5.26 12.17 -4.05
C VAL A 63 4.33 12.63 -2.92
N GLU A 64 3.02 12.55 -3.14
CA GLU A 64 1.99 12.63 -2.12
C GLU A 64 1.62 11.22 -1.64
N ILE A 65 1.91 10.93 -0.37
CA ILE A 65 1.53 9.69 0.30
C ILE A 65 0.28 9.95 1.14
N ARG A 66 -0.85 9.36 0.75
CA ARG A 66 -2.07 9.38 1.56
C ARG A 66 -2.13 8.17 2.46
N VAL A 67 -1.90 8.39 3.75
CA VAL A 67 -2.05 7.35 4.78
C VAL A 67 -3.54 7.24 5.10
N PHE A 68 -4.13 6.12 4.70
CA PHE A 68 -5.58 5.93 4.70
C PHE A 68 -6.00 5.00 5.83
N TYR A 69 -6.85 5.49 6.72
CA TYR A 69 -7.36 4.73 7.86
C TYR A 69 -8.89 4.68 7.83
N VAL A 70 -9.45 3.48 8.04
CA VAL A 70 -10.88 3.31 8.19
C VAL A 70 -11.19 3.09 9.66
N GLY A 71 -11.78 4.09 10.31
CA GLY A 71 -12.03 4.09 11.75
C GLY A 71 -12.22 5.50 12.30
N LYS A 72 -12.10 5.64 13.61
CA LYS A 72 -12.18 6.94 14.30
C LYS A 72 -10.81 7.60 14.27
N GLU A 73 -10.72 8.90 13.98
CA GLU A 73 -9.46 9.66 13.93
C GLU A 73 -8.59 9.48 15.18
N LYS A 74 -9.21 9.41 16.37
CA LYS A 74 -8.49 9.17 17.63
C LYS A 74 -7.73 7.84 17.70
N ASN A 75 -8.07 6.88 16.84
CA ASN A 75 -7.43 5.58 16.73
C ASN A 75 -6.44 5.52 15.54
N PHE A 76 -6.20 6.64 14.86
CA PHE A 76 -5.25 6.70 13.77
C PHE A 76 -3.85 6.31 14.28
N PRO A 77 -3.17 5.33 13.66
CA PRO A 77 -1.92 4.81 14.20
C PRO A 77 -0.79 5.83 14.10
N SER A 78 0.11 5.84 15.10
CA SER A 78 1.35 6.60 15.01
C SER A 78 2.28 5.97 13.99
N MET A 79 2.67 6.75 12.97
CA MET A 79 3.44 6.22 11.85
C MET A 79 4.94 6.17 12.09
N GLY A 80 5.48 6.99 13.00
CA GLY A 80 6.93 7.12 13.19
C GLY A 80 7.66 7.80 12.02
N ILE A 81 6.98 8.67 11.27
CA ILE A 81 7.55 9.34 10.08
C ILE A 81 8.65 10.34 10.49
N PRO A 82 9.86 10.27 9.89
CA PRO A 82 10.93 11.25 10.08
C PRO A 82 10.47 12.69 9.78
N SER A 83 10.94 13.66 10.55
CA SER A 83 10.46 15.05 10.48
C SER A 83 10.70 15.68 9.11
N ASP A 84 11.82 15.37 8.46
CA ASP A 84 12.21 15.82 7.12
C ASP A 84 11.34 15.23 6.00
N ARG A 85 10.68 14.10 6.25
CA ARG A 85 9.78 13.43 5.29
C ARG A 85 8.30 13.71 5.52
N ARG A 86 7.94 14.38 6.63
CA ARG A 86 6.55 14.55 7.07
C ARG A 86 5.67 15.30 6.06
N SER A 87 6.24 16.18 5.25
CA SER A 87 5.53 16.93 4.21
C SER A 87 4.94 16.05 3.11
N LEU A 88 5.52 14.87 2.85
CA LEU A 88 5.04 13.90 1.87
C LEU A 88 3.75 13.22 2.31
N PHE A 89 3.44 13.21 3.62
CA PHE A 89 2.35 12.41 4.17
C PHE A 89 1.11 13.25 4.46
N ARG A 90 -0.03 12.81 3.93
CA ARG A 90 -1.36 13.33 4.25
C ARG A 90 -2.20 12.24 4.90
N ARG A 91 -2.81 12.54 6.05
CA ARG A 91 -3.73 11.61 6.71
C ARG A 91 -5.11 11.71 6.08
N VAL A 92 -5.72 10.57 5.84
CA VAL A 92 -7.11 10.47 5.38
C VAL A 92 -7.81 9.45 6.24
N THR A 93 -8.88 9.87 6.90
CA THR A 93 -9.73 9.00 7.72
C THR A 93 -11.12 8.91 7.12
N LYS A 94 -11.64 7.69 7.05
CA LYS A 94 -13.00 7.39 6.61
C LYS A 94 -13.67 6.44 7.59
N THR A 95 -14.99 6.31 7.51
CA THR A 95 -15.78 5.37 8.29
C THR A 95 -16.56 4.47 7.34
N GLY A 96 -16.78 3.21 7.73
CA GLY A 96 -17.47 2.23 6.91
C GLY A 96 -16.77 0.86 6.91
N PRO A 97 -17.21 -0.08 6.07
CA PRO A 97 -16.53 -1.35 5.88
C PRO A 97 -15.14 -1.11 5.27
N VAL A 98 -14.09 -1.65 5.89
CA VAL A 98 -12.69 -1.34 5.56
C VAL A 98 -12.41 -1.51 4.07
N THR A 99 -12.71 -2.69 3.52
CA THR A 99 -12.34 -3.04 2.15
C THR A 99 -13.07 -2.20 1.10
N SER A 100 -14.40 -2.05 1.21
CA SER A 100 -15.16 -1.24 0.24
C SER A 100 -14.75 0.22 0.29
N THR A 101 -14.51 0.75 1.50
CA THR A 101 -14.10 2.14 1.70
C THR A 101 -12.72 2.42 1.08
N ILE A 102 -11.78 1.48 1.18
CA ILE A 102 -10.47 1.59 0.51
C ILE A 102 -10.65 1.55 -1.01
N VAL A 103 -11.43 0.60 -1.54
CA VAL A 103 -11.67 0.45 -2.99
C VAL A 103 -12.35 1.69 -3.58
N ASP A 104 -13.38 2.21 -2.92
CA ASP A 104 -14.10 3.41 -3.38
C ASP A 104 -13.16 4.62 -3.40
N TYR A 105 -12.31 4.76 -2.38
CA TYR A 105 -11.32 5.82 -2.33
C TYR A 105 -10.25 5.66 -3.42
N CYS A 106 -9.77 4.43 -3.65
CA CYS A 106 -8.89 4.05 -4.74
C CYS A 106 -9.44 4.53 -6.09
N LYS A 107 -10.70 4.18 -6.41
CA LYS A 107 -11.36 4.53 -7.67
C LYS A 107 -11.53 6.05 -7.83
N ALA A 108 -11.81 6.76 -6.73
CA ALA A 108 -12.01 8.20 -6.74
C ALA A 108 -10.70 9.00 -6.85
N TRP A 109 -9.67 8.61 -6.11
CA TRP A 109 -8.40 9.36 -6.05
C TRP A 109 -7.38 8.90 -7.10
N ARG A 110 -7.52 7.68 -7.61
CA ARG A 110 -6.66 7.04 -8.63
C ARG A 110 -5.18 7.13 -8.24
N PRO A 111 -4.74 6.42 -7.18
CA PRO A 111 -3.32 6.36 -6.84
C PRO A 111 -2.53 5.67 -7.95
N ASP A 112 -1.26 6.04 -8.07
CA ASP A 112 -0.31 5.44 -9.00
C ASP A 112 0.30 4.15 -8.40
N LEU A 113 0.20 4.01 -7.07
CA LEU A 113 0.60 2.82 -6.32
C LEU A 113 -0.20 2.72 -5.01
N VAL A 114 -0.65 1.51 -4.70
CA VAL A 114 -1.12 1.13 -3.37
C VAL A 114 -0.01 0.34 -2.67
N VAL A 115 0.39 0.75 -1.48
CA VAL A 115 1.29 -0.04 -0.62
C VAL A 115 0.46 -0.65 0.49
N MET A 116 0.53 -1.97 0.70
CA MET A 116 -0.20 -2.63 1.77
C MET A 116 0.70 -3.60 2.53
N SER A 117 0.56 -3.61 3.85
CA SER A 117 1.12 -4.66 4.68
C SER A 117 0.26 -5.92 4.60
N THR A 118 0.90 -7.08 4.53
CA THR A 118 0.25 -8.39 4.53
C THR A 118 0.68 -9.16 5.78
N ASP A 119 -0.27 -9.44 6.71
CA ASP A 119 -0.31 -10.52 7.74
C ASP A 119 -1.19 -10.13 8.96
N GLY A 120 -1.74 -11.13 9.69
CA GLY A 120 -2.14 -10.96 11.10
C GLY A 120 -3.28 -11.77 11.73
N HIS A 121 -3.98 -12.70 11.06
CA HIS A 121 -4.91 -13.61 11.75
C HIS A 121 -4.67 -15.08 11.42
N ASN A 122 -4.72 -15.89 12.48
CA ASN A 122 -4.48 -17.32 12.59
C ASN A 122 -5.57 -18.18 11.93
N SER A 123 -6.13 -17.73 10.81
CA SER A 123 -7.27 -18.35 10.14
C SER A 123 -6.86 -18.76 8.73
N LEU A 124 -6.63 -20.07 8.61
CA LEU A 124 -6.56 -20.84 7.38
C LEU A 124 -5.22 -20.72 6.63
N LYS A 125 -4.50 -21.85 6.67
CA LYS A 125 -3.73 -22.35 5.54
C LYS A 125 -4.44 -21.91 4.23
N ASP A 126 -3.71 -21.25 3.33
CA ASP A 126 -4.08 -20.97 1.92
C ASP A 126 -4.64 -19.60 1.47
N THR A 127 -4.44 -18.47 2.19
CA THR A 127 -4.77 -17.13 1.61
C THR A 127 -3.66 -16.09 1.78
N LEU A 128 -3.01 -15.72 0.67
CA LEU A 128 -1.76 -14.91 0.61
C LEU A 128 -1.95 -13.41 0.44
N CYS A 129 -3.17 -12.97 0.50
CA CYS A 129 -3.54 -11.59 0.67
C CYS A 129 -4.69 -11.67 1.66
N GLY A 130 -4.68 -10.89 2.74
CA GLY A 130 -5.90 -10.76 3.51
C GLY A 130 -7.05 -10.42 2.55
N SER A 131 -8.28 -10.82 2.86
CA SER A 131 -9.45 -10.58 1.98
C SER A 131 -9.58 -9.11 1.53
N ALA A 132 -9.02 -8.17 2.30
CA ALA A 132 -8.88 -6.77 1.90
C ALA A 132 -7.86 -6.54 0.78
N THR A 133 -6.64 -7.08 0.88
CA THR A 133 -5.58 -6.90 -0.12
C THR A 133 -5.97 -7.53 -1.47
N GLU A 134 -6.56 -8.72 -1.47
CA GLU A 134 -7.03 -9.38 -2.69
C GLU A 134 -8.12 -8.54 -3.37
N ARG A 135 -9.10 -8.07 -2.60
CA ARG A 135 -10.17 -7.26 -3.15
C ARG A 135 -9.68 -5.90 -3.66
N VAL A 136 -8.73 -5.26 -2.99
CA VAL A 136 -8.08 -4.04 -3.48
C VAL A 136 -7.29 -4.32 -4.75
N LEU A 137 -6.54 -5.42 -4.82
CA LEU A 137 -5.79 -5.83 -6.00
C LEU A 137 -6.70 -5.98 -7.23
N HIS A 138 -7.87 -6.60 -7.06
CA HIS A 138 -8.81 -6.83 -8.17
C HIS A 138 -9.66 -5.60 -8.52
N GLU A 139 -10.00 -4.73 -7.56
CA GLU A 139 -10.97 -3.65 -7.79
C GLU A 139 -10.37 -2.24 -7.89
N CYS A 140 -9.15 -2.00 -7.39
CA CYS A 140 -8.53 -0.66 -7.39
C CYS A 140 -7.98 -0.28 -8.77
N GLY A 141 -7.55 -1.25 -9.58
CA GLY A 141 -7.08 -1.03 -10.95
C GLY A 141 -5.71 -0.33 -11.06
N CYS A 142 -4.98 -0.18 -9.96
CA CYS A 142 -3.62 0.37 -9.93
C CYS A 142 -2.61 -0.68 -9.42
N PRO A 143 -1.30 -0.43 -9.56
CA PRO A 143 -0.27 -1.30 -9.03
C PRO A 143 -0.39 -1.41 -7.51
N LEU A 144 -0.08 -2.58 -6.97
CA LEU A 144 -0.12 -2.87 -5.55
C LEU A 144 1.20 -3.50 -5.09
N LEU A 145 1.88 -2.86 -4.14
CA LEU A 145 3.04 -3.41 -3.44
C LEU A 145 2.58 -4.06 -2.14
N ALA A 146 2.55 -5.39 -2.11
CA ALA A 146 2.29 -6.19 -0.93
C ALA A 146 3.59 -6.42 -0.16
N VAL A 147 3.63 -6.01 1.11
CA VAL A 147 4.81 -6.12 1.97
C VAL A 147 4.50 -7.01 3.18
N PRO A 148 5.19 -8.15 3.34
CA PRO A 148 5.05 -9.01 4.51
C PRO A 148 5.31 -8.27 5.82
N SER A 149 4.51 -8.53 6.86
CA SER A 149 4.68 -7.89 8.17
C SER A 149 5.98 -8.31 8.87
N LYS A 150 6.50 -9.48 8.51
CA LYS A 150 7.78 -10.00 8.97
C LYS A 150 8.67 -10.28 7.75
N PRO A 151 9.84 -9.63 7.64
CA PRO A 151 10.87 -10.10 6.72
C PRO A 151 11.34 -11.50 7.17
N LEU A 152 11.86 -12.30 6.22
CA LEU A 152 12.62 -13.51 6.55
C LEU A 152 13.92 -13.18 7.29
#